data_AF-A0A8H4H6P4-F1
#
_entry.id   AF-A0A8H4H6P4-F1
#
_cell.length_a   1.000
_cell.length_b   1.000
_cell.length_c   1.000
_cell.angle_alpha   90.00
_cell.angle_beta   90.00
_cell.angle_gamma   90.00
#
_symmetry.space_group_name_H-M   'P 1'
#
loop_
_entity.id
_entity.type
_entity.pdbx_description
1 polymer ?
#
loop_
_entity_poly.entity_id
_entity_poly.type
_entity_poly.pdbx_seq_one_letter_code
_entity_poly.pdbx_strand_id
1 'polypeptide(L)'
;MPPSRQAVSKPAQAAGIRYLDEGVHTFTLSTGARLRVFASPYTPEFCGWAFAYPRGRDRFNPPPEEASASASASGPDPADGDAAGGASVVPDFPSVDIMITHGPPAGVLDTVVNGGSVGCEGLFAAVKRARPRVHVFGHIHEGYGALRAEWGADMTLGGTKVVCDEDRVREERGAYVDVSADSGRPLQFGEETLFVNASVLDERYRAVNAPWVVDLDLPVAS
;
A
#
# COMPACT_ATOMS: atom_id res chain seq x y z
N MET A 1 19.56 18.18 -19.88
CA MET A 1 18.15 18.43 -19.49
C MET A 1 17.57 17.11 -19.02
N PRO A 2 17.10 17.00 -17.76
CA PRO A 2 16.40 15.79 -17.35
C PRO A 2 15.05 15.75 -18.10
N PRO A 3 14.63 14.59 -18.65
CA PRO A 3 13.35 14.50 -19.32
C PRO A 3 12.23 14.74 -18.31
N SER A 4 11.34 15.68 -18.60
CA SER A 4 10.06 15.79 -17.91
C SER A 4 9.25 14.51 -18.19
N ARG A 5 9.37 13.49 -17.33
CA ARG A 5 8.61 12.26 -17.47
C ARG A 5 7.16 12.54 -17.10
N GLN A 6 6.35 12.92 -18.09
CA GLN A 6 4.91 12.69 -17.97
C GLN A 6 4.69 11.18 -17.88
N ALA A 7 4.49 10.68 -16.66
CA ALA A 7 4.28 9.26 -16.39
C ALA A 7 3.00 8.69 -17.04
N VAL A 8 2.14 9.56 -17.58
CA VAL A 8 0.86 9.21 -18.22
C VAL A 8 0.73 9.96 -19.53
N SER A 9 0.31 9.24 -20.58
CA SER A 9 0.01 9.84 -21.88
C SER A 9 -1.18 10.80 -21.81
N LYS A 10 -1.21 11.83 -22.67
CA LYS A 10 -2.37 12.74 -22.77
C LYS A 10 -3.70 12.00 -23.00
N PRO A 11 -3.78 10.95 -23.85
CA PRO A 11 -4.99 10.14 -23.97
C PRO A 11 -5.44 9.48 -22.67
N ALA A 12 -4.50 8.93 -21.89
CA ALA A 12 -4.82 8.31 -20.61
C ALA A 12 -5.33 9.36 -19.59
N GLN A 13 -4.72 10.53 -19.54
CA GLN A 13 -5.24 11.65 -18.72
C GLN A 13 -6.65 12.09 -19.17
N ALA A 14 -6.89 12.17 -20.48
CA ALA A 14 -8.20 12.50 -21.04
C ALA A 14 -9.26 11.42 -20.74
N ALA A 15 -8.85 10.16 -20.60
CA ALA A 15 -9.69 9.06 -20.14
C ALA A 15 -9.87 9.02 -18.60
N GLY A 16 -9.36 10.03 -17.87
CA GLY A 16 -9.48 10.13 -16.42
C GLY A 16 -8.43 9.32 -15.64
N ILE A 17 -7.45 8.72 -16.31
CA ILE A 17 -6.38 7.96 -15.66
C ILE A 17 -5.37 8.94 -15.06
N ARG A 18 -5.16 8.81 -13.75
CA ARG A 18 -4.20 9.61 -12.99
C ARG A 18 -3.09 8.72 -12.50
N TYR A 19 -1.84 9.16 -12.69
CA TYR A 19 -0.70 8.56 -12.02
C TYR A 19 -0.50 9.27 -10.70
N LEU A 20 -0.31 8.47 -9.65
CA LEU A 20 0.01 8.97 -8.33
C LEU A 20 1.52 8.86 -8.16
N ASP A 21 2.18 10.00 -8.11
CA ASP A 21 3.56 10.10 -7.67
C ASP A 21 3.67 9.86 -6.15
N GLU A 22 4.91 9.82 -5.67
CA GLU A 22 5.18 9.52 -4.26
C GLU A 22 4.53 10.55 -3.32
N GLY A 23 3.78 10.07 -2.32
CA GLY A 23 3.18 10.91 -1.29
C GLY A 23 1.68 10.69 -1.08
N VAL A 24 1.04 11.63 -0.39
CA VAL A 24 -0.40 11.60 -0.07
C VAL A 24 -1.20 12.42 -1.07
N HIS A 25 -2.22 11.77 -1.63
CA HIS A 25 -3.16 12.31 -2.58
C HIS A 25 -4.55 12.36 -1.94
N THR A 26 -5.23 13.50 -2.03
CA THR A 26 -6.59 13.66 -1.50
C THR A 26 -7.58 13.90 -2.63
N PHE A 27 -8.67 13.15 -2.61
CA PHE A 27 -9.76 13.24 -3.57
C PHE A 27 -11.08 13.48 -2.84
N THR A 28 -11.94 14.29 -3.45
CA THR A 28 -13.37 14.32 -3.12
C THR A 28 -14.10 13.56 -4.22
N LEU A 29 -14.77 12.48 -3.84
CA LEU A 29 -15.55 11.64 -4.75
C LEU A 29 -16.87 12.32 -5.11
N SER A 30 -17.52 11.87 -6.18
CA SER A 30 -18.83 12.38 -6.61
C SER A 30 -19.93 12.20 -5.56
N THR A 31 -19.75 11.25 -4.65
CA THR A 31 -20.62 11.00 -3.49
C THR A 31 -20.43 12.01 -2.36
N GLY A 32 -19.46 12.92 -2.47
CA GLY A 32 -19.05 13.82 -1.39
C GLY A 32 -18.09 13.17 -0.38
N ALA A 33 -17.79 11.87 -0.51
CA ALA A 33 -16.80 11.21 0.32
C ALA A 33 -15.38 11.72 0.04
N ARG A 34 -14.56 11.82 1.08
CA ARG A 34 -13.14 12.14 0.99
C ARG A 34 -12.30 10.86 1.01
N LEU A 35 -11.37 10.75 0.09
CA LEU A 35 -10.43 9.63 -0.03
C LEU A 35 -8.99 10.16 0.03
N ARG A 36 -8.19 9.69 0.98
CA ARG A 36 -6.75 9.96 1.06
C ARG A 36 -5.95 8.71 0.75
N VAL A 37 -5.15 8.78 -0.31
CA VAL A 37 -4.30 7.69 -0.79
C VAL A 37 -2.84 8.05 -0.58
N PHE A 38 -2.12 7.28 0.22
CA PHE A 38 -0.66 7.29 0.16
C PHE A 38 -0.22 6.35 -0.96
N ALA A 39 0.58 6.85 -1.90
CA ALA A 39 1.15 6.05 -2.97
C ALA A 39 2.68 6.13 -2.94
N SER A 40 3.35 5.00 -3.13
CA SER A 40 4.78 4.97 -3.44
C SER A 40 5.05 4.05 -4.63
N PRO A 41 5.27 4.60 -5.84
CA PRO A 41 5.70 3.84 -7.00
C PRO A 41 7.21 3.52 -6.98
N TYR A 42 7.91 3.80 -5.88
CA TYR A 42 9.36 3.73 -5.80
C TYR A 42 9.87 2.27 -5.82
N THR A 43 10.36 1.85 -6.99
CA THR A 43 11.05 0.58 -7.25
C THR A 43 12.20 0.81 -8.24
N PRO A 44 13.37 1.27 -7.76
CA PRO A 44 14.37 1.92 -8.63
C PRO A 44 15.22 0.94 -9.44
N GLU A 45 15.36 -0.31 -9.00
CA GLU A 45 16.22 -1.31 -9.62
C GLU A 45 15.44 -2.56 -10.10
N PHE A 46 16.10 -3.41 -10.89
CA PHE A 46 15.57 -4.73 -11.24
C PHE A 46 16.38 -5.79 -10.49
N CYS A 47 15.72 -6.86 -10.01
CA CYS A 47 16.33 -7.93 -9.19
C CYS A 47 16.84 -7.53 -7.78
N GLY A 48 16.51 -6.34 -7.28
CA GLY A 48 16.93 -5.87 -5.95
C GLY A 48 15.96 -6.21 -4.80
N TRP A 49 15.54 -7.47 -4.65
CA TRP A 49 14.53 -7.90 -3.67
C TRP A 49 13.10 -7.36 -3.93
N ALA A 50 12.17 -7.62 -3.00
CA ALA A 50 10.73 -7.34 -3.12
C ALA A 50 10.36 -5.88 -3.46
N PHE A 51 11.29 -4.95 -3.23
CA PHE A 51 11.09 -3.53 -3.52
C PHE A 51 12.22 -2.89 -4.34
N ALA A 52 13.15 -3.68 -4.85
CA ALA A 52 14.27 -3.16 -5.62
C ALA A 52 15.16 -2.13 -4.88
N TYR A 53 15.35 -2.31 -3.57
CA TYR A 53 16.30 -1.53 -2.76
C TYR A 53 16.85 -2.36 -1.59
N PRO A 54 18.00 -1.99 -0.98
CA PRO A 54 18.62 -2.79 0.07
C PRO A 54 17.72 -3.06 1.27
N ARG A 55 17.75 -4.29 1.80
CA ARG A 55 17.04 -4.66 3.02
C ARG A 55 17.55 -3.80 4.20
N GLY A 56 16.64 -3.32 5.03
CA GLY A 56 16.95 -2.44 6.16
C GLY A 56 16.98 -0.94 5.83
N ARG A 57 16.94 -0.55 4.55
CA ARG A 57 16.72 0.86 4.18
C ARG A 57 15.29 1.26 4.56
N ASP A 58 15.17 2.13 5.56
CA ASP A 58 13.90 2.77 5.92
C ASP A 58 13.75 4.07 5.13
N ARG A 59 12.63 4.20 4.41
CA ARG A 59 12.24 5.41 3.68
C ARG A 59 10.87 5.94 4.09
N PHE A 60 10.14 5.17 4.89
CA PHE A 60 8.72 5.41 5.18
C PHE A 60 8.53 6.05 6.56
N ASN A 61 9.56 6.03 7.40
CA ASN A 61 9.54 6.65 8.73
C ASN A 61 10.47 7.87 8.78
N PRO A 62 10.15 8.85 9.65
CA PRO A 62 11.03 9.99 9.87
C PRO A 62 12.39 9.51 10.42
N PRO A 63 13.49 10.18 10.05
CA PRO A 63 14.79 9.90 10.66
C PRO A 63 14.75 10.22 12.16
N PRO A 64 15.62 9.60 12.97
CA PRO A 64 15.60 9.70 14.43
C PRO A 64 15.59 11.13 15.02
N GLU A 65 16.07 12.14 14.28
CA GLU A 65 16.14 13.53 14.75
C GLU A 65 14.89 14.38 14.38
N GLU A 66 14.13 14.00 13.34
CA GLU A 66 13.00 14.78 12.82
C GLU A 66 11.67 14.54 13.58
N ALA A 67 11.63 13.59 14.51
CA ALA A 67 10.45 13.32 15.35
C ALA A 67 10.15 14.46 16.37
N SER A 68 10.95 15.53 16.42
CA SER A 68 10.83 16.61 17.41
C SER A 68 10.64 18.04 16.88
N ALA A 69 10.61 18.27 15.56
CA ALA A 69 10.52 19.63 15.03
C ALA A 69 9.64 19.72 13.78
N SER A 70 8.41 20.21 13.95
CA SER A 70 7.68 20.84 12.85
C SER A 70 8.36 22.18 12.48
N ALA A 71 8.54 22.39 11.17
CA ALA A 71 8.88 23.63 10.47
C ALA A 71 10.36 24.10 10.46
N SER A 72 11.06 23.80 9.36
CA SER A 72 11.68 24.76 8.40
C SER A 72 12.88 24.12 7.67
N ALA A 73 12.99 24.45 6.39
CA ALA A 73 13.82 23.76 5.40
C ALA A 73 15.31 24.06 5.50
N SER A 74 16.13 23.02 5.32
CA SER A 74 17.37 23.03 4.52
C SER A 74 17.87 21.60 4.38
N GLY A 75 17.69 21.00 3.20
CA GLY A 75 18.09 19.62 2.91
C GLY A 75 19.61 19.45 2.80
N PRO A 76 20.14 18.23 3.04
CA PRO A 76 21.56 17.94 2.92
C PRO A 76 22.02 17.83 1.46
N ASP A 77 23.29 18.17 1.25
CA ASP A 77 24.03 18.27 -0.02
C ASP A 77 24.11 16.94 -0.80
N PRO A 78 24.19 16.95 -2.15
CA PRO A 78 24.13 15.77 -2.99
C PRO A 78 25.53 15.20 -3.21
N ALA A 79 25.88 14.17 -2.44
CA ALA A 79 27.09 13.41 -2.68
C ALA A 79 26.86 11.90 -2.68
N ASP A 80 25.67 11.44 -3.11
CA ASP A 80 25.43 10.05 -3.53
C ASP A 80 24.42 10.08 -4.68
N GLY A 81 24.78 9.45 -5.81
CA GLY A 81 24.13 9.58 -7.11
C GLY A 81 22.71 9.01 -7.28
N ASP A 82 21.88 8.97 -6.23
CA ASP A 82 20.47 8.56 -6.28
C ASP A 82 19.56 9.79 -6.48
N ALA A 83 19.72 10.48 -7.61
CA ALA A 83 18.89 11.62 -7.98
C ALA A 83 17.50 11.17 -8.49
N ALA A 84 16.61 10.75 -7.58
CA ALA A 84 15.13 10.89 -7.66
C ALA A 84 14.44 10.04 -6.57
N GLY A 85 14.22 10.60 -5.38
CA GLY A 85 13.38 9.94 -4.37
C GLY A 85 13.59 10.55 -3.00
N GLY A 86 12.97 11.70 -2.74
CA GLY A 86 12.87 12.21 -1.38
C GLY A 86 12.20 11.17 -0.49
N ALA A 87 12.62 11.06 0.78
CA ALA A 87 11.98 10.17 1.73
C ALA A 87 10.47 10.43 1.77
N SER A 88 9.67 9.43 1.42
CA SER A 88 8.21 9.52 1.50
C SER A 88 7.74 9.03 2.84
N VAL A 89 8.00 9.87 3.83
CA VAL A 89 7.52 9.67 5.20
C VAL A 89 6.01 9.51 5.14
N VAL A 90 5.55 8.33 5.52
CA VAL A 90 4.12 8.05 5.63
C VAL A 90 3.59 8.87 6.80
N PRO A 91 2.49 9.63 6.66
CA PRO A 91 1.90 10.36 7.78
C PRO A 91 1.28 9.43 8.85
N ASP A 92 1.22 9.91 10.09
CA ASP A 92 0.56 9.22 11.20
C ASP A 92 -0.95 9.05 10.95
N PHE A 93 -1.54 8.06 11.62
CA PHE A 93 -2.98 7.95 11.78
C PHE A 93 -3.55 9.29 12.32
N PRO A 94 -4.72 9.76 11.83
CA PRO A 94 -5.64 9.12 10.91
C PRO A 94 -5.53 9.63 9.47
N SER A 95 -4.32 9.91 8.98
CA SER A 95 -4.13 10.74 7.76
C SER A 95 -4.24 9.98 6.43
N VAL A 96 -4.26 8.66 6.45
CA VAL A 96 -4.25 7.81 5.25
C VAL A 96 -5.45 6.85 5.31
N ASP A 97 -6.28 6.85 4.26
CA ASP A 97 -7.39 5.91 4.15
C ASP A 97 -6.95 4.64 3.41
N ILE A 98 -6.25 4.82 2.27
CA ILE A 98 -5.68 3.72 1.47
C ILE A 98 -4.17 3.94 1.31
N MET A 99 -3.38 2.90 1.53
CA MET A 99 -1.96 2.87 1.21
C MET A 99 -1.72 1.97 0.01
N ILE A 100 -0.87 2.40 -0.92
CA ILE A 100 -0.47 1.63 -2.10
C ILE A 100 1.05 1.61 -2.20
N THR A 101 1.63 0.42 -2.17
CA THR A 101 3.07 0.18 -2.37
C THR A 101 3.28 -0.95 -3.39
N HIS A 102 4.48 -1.07 -3.94
CA HIS A 102 4.76 -2.17 -4.86
C HIS A 102 4.77 -3.54 -4.15
N GLY A 103 5.60 -3.66 -3.11
CA GLY A 103 5.76 -4.88 -2.33
C GLY A 103 5.08 -4.84 -0.95
N PRO A 104 5.11 -5.96 -0.21
CA PRO A 104 4.43 -6.13 1.08
C PRO A 104 5.21 -5.56 2.28
N PRO A 105 4.53 -5.14 3.37
CA PRO A 105 5.18 -4.97 4.66
C PRO A 105 5.64 -6.32 5.21
N ALA A 106 6.69 -6.32 6.04
CA ALA A 106 7.23 -7.54 6.63
C ALA A 106 6.17 -8.32 7.44
N GLY A 107 6.10 -9.64 7.22
CA GLY A 107 5.19 -10.56 7.92
C GLY A 107 3.74 -10.54 7.44
N VAL A 108 3.43 -9.80 6.36
CA VAL A 108 2.06 -9.68 5.83
C VAL A 108 2.02 -10.10 4.36
N LEU A 109 1.49 -11.30 4.11
CA LEU A 109 1.34 -11.84 2.75
C LEU A 109 2.65 -11.76 1.92
N ASP A 110 3.78 -12.00 2.59
CA ASP A 110 5.14 -11.77 2.09
C ASP A 110 6.01 -13.05 2.09
N THR A 111 5.38 -14.22 2.26
CA THR A 111 6.07 -15.51 2.25
C THR A 111 6.25 -16.00 0.82
N VAL A 112 7.47 -16.41 0.46
CA VAL A 112 7.79 -17.04 -0.84
C VAL A 112 7.86 -18.58 -0.72
N VAL A 113 7.85 -19.31 -1.84
CA VAL A 113 7.81 -20.79 -1.88
C VAL A 113 8.84 -21.48 -0.95
N ASN A 114 10.02 -20.90 -0.77
CA ASN A 114 11.07 -21.46 0.10
C ASN A 114 10.90 -21.14 1.60
N GLY A 115 9.74 -20.58 1.99
CA GLY A 115 9.40 -20.26 3.39
C GLY A 115 10.02 -18.97 3.93
N GLY A 116 10.74 -18.20 3.11
CA GLY A 116 11.29 -16.91 3.49
C GLY A 116 10.23 -15.81 3.50
N SER A 117 10.26 -14.94 4.52
CA SER A 117 9.52 -13.67 4.54
C SER A 117 10.40 -12.58 3.92
N VAL A 118 9.82 -11.81 2.98
CA VAL A 118 10.56 -10.83 2.18
C VAL A 118 10.05 -9.40 2.23
N GLY A 119 9.05 -9.13 3.06
CA GLY A 119 8.47 -7.80 3.20
C GLY A 119 9.41 -6.80 3.87
N CYS A 120 9.05 -5.52 3.77
CA CYS A 120 9.85 -4.42 4.29
C CYS A 120 9.49 -4.11 5.76
N GLU A 121 10.48 -4.18 6.66
CA GLU A 121 10.33 -3.90 8.10
C GLU A 121 10.00 -2.42 8.37
N GLY A 122 10.67 -1.49 7.67
CA GLY A 122 10.36 -0.06 7.75
C GLY A 122 8.95 0.26 7.27
N LEU A 123 8.48 -0.39 6.21
CA LEU A 123 7.09 -0.26 5.75
C LEU A 123 6.11 -0.79 6.79
N PHE A 124 6.40 -1.95 7.40
CA PHE A 124 5.56 -2.48 8.48
C PHE A 124 5.46 -1.48 9.65
N ALA A 125 6.58 -0.90 10.09
CA ALA A 125 6.60 0.13 11.12
C ALA A 125 5.78 1.38 10.72
N ALA A 126 5.87 1.80 9.45
CA ALA A 126 5.10 2.92 8.95
C ALA A 126 3.60 2.64 8.89
N VAL A 127 3.19 1.46 8.39
CA VAL A 127 1.78 1.04 8.34
C VAL A 127 1.20 0.93 9.74
N LYS A 128 1.95 0.37 10.68
CA LYS A 128 1.61 0.25 12.09
C LYS A 128 1.30 1.59 12.76
N ARG A 129 1.98 2.66 12.32
CA ARG A 129 1.79 4.05 12.78
C ARG A 129 0.66 4.77 12.02
N ALA A 130 0.59 4.58 10.71
CA ALA A 130 -0.38 5.23 9.83
C ALA A 130 -1.80 4.64 9.92
N ARG A 131 -1.88 3.34 10.23
CA ARG A 131 -3.10 2.53 10.39
C ARG A 131 -4.15 2.81 9.29
N PRO A 132 -3.80 2.62 8.00
CA PRO A 132 -4.76 2.82 6.91
C PRO A 132 -5.91 1.82 7.00
N ARG A 133 -7.06 2.14 6.40
CA ARG A 133 -8.18 1.20 6.27
C ARG A 133 -7.78 0.02 5.40
N VAL A 134 -7.12 0.32 4.27
CA VAL A 134 -6.65 -0.67 3.30
C VAL A 134 -5.20 -0.41 2.93
N HIS A 135 -4.38 -1.45 2.88
CA HIS A 135 -3.04 -1.39 2.29
C HIS A 135 -2.95 -2.41 1.15
N VAL A 136 -2.82 -1.88 -0.07
CA VAL A 136 -2.71 -2.66 -1.30
C VAL A 136 -1.25 -2.73 -1.75
N PHE A 137 -0.82 -3.93 -2.10
CA PHE A 137 0.49 -4.20 -2.68
C PHE A 137 0.43 -5.43 -3.58
N GLY A 138 1.57 -5.84 -4.13
CA GLY A 138 1.69 -7.05 -4.94
C GLY A 138 3.10 -7.61 -4.89
N HIS A 139 3.66 -7.89 -6.06
CA HIS A 139 5.01 -8.39 -6.31
C HIS A 139 5.28 -9.83 -5.82
N ILE A 140 4.83 -10.20 -4.62
CA ILE A 140 4.96 -11.55 -4.09
C ILE A 140 3.75 -12.37 -4.52
N HIS A 141 3.89 -13.10 -5.62
CA HIS A 141 2.80 -13.83 -6.28
C HIS A 141 2.18 -14.89 -5.37
N GLU A 142 3.02 -15.59 -4.60
CA GLU A 142 2.64 -16.61 -3.62
C GLU A 142 1.78 -16.05 -2.48
N GLY A 143 1.92 -14.74 -2.23
CA GLY A 143 1.18 -14.02 -1.22
C GLY A 143 -0.20 -13.55 -1.66
N TYR A 144 -0.63 -13.80 -2.91
CA TYR A 144 -1.94 -13.35 -3.40
C TYR A 144 -3.06 -13.69 -2.42
N GLY A 145 -3.87 -12.69 -2.10
CA GLY A 145 -4.98 -12.81 -1.16
C GLY A 145 -5.21 -11.54 -0.34
N ALA A 146 -6.11 -11.64 0.63
CA ALA A 146 -6.36 -10.57 1.59
C ALA A 146 -6.28 -11.07 3.03
N LEU A 147 -5.81 -10.21 3.92
CA LEU A 147 -5.70 -10.43 5.36
C LEU A 147 -6.41 -9.28 6.07
N ARG A 148 -7.48 -9.57 6.82
CA ARG A 148 -8.06 -8.60 7.74
C ARG A 148 -7.30 -8.70 9.05
N ALA A 149 -6.54 -7.66 9.36
CA ALA A 149 -5.63 -7.65 10.49
C ALA A 149 -6.12 -6.72 11.60
N GLU A 150 -5.80 -7.10 12.83
CA GLU A 150 -6.17 -6.41 14.07
C GLU A 150 -4.88 -5.95 14.76
N TRP A 151 -4.83 -4.67 15.12
CA TRP A 151 -3.71 -4.08 15.85
C TRP A 151 -3.91 -4.31 17.35
N GLY A 152 -3.14 -5.25 17.93
CA GLY A 152 -3.20 -5.56 19.35
C GLY A 152 -2.76 -4.38 20.24
N ALA A 153 -3.08 -4.45 21.53
CA ALA A 153 -2.71 -3.40 22.50
C ALA A 153 -1.18 -3.26 22.67
N ASP A 154 -0.44 -4.35 22.54
CA ASP A 154 1.04 -4.39 22.46
C ASP A 154 1.57 -4.11 21.05
N MET A 155 0.67 -3.74 20.14
CA MET A 155 0.92 -3.49 18.75
C MET A 155 1.52 -4.69 18.00
N THR A 156 1.16 -5.91 18.44
CA THR A 156 1.26 -7.13 17.63
C THR A 156 0.20 -7.12 16.54
N LEU A 157 0.49 -7.83 15.45
CA LEU A 157 -0.46 -8.00 14.34
C LEU A 157 -1.13 -9.36 14.47
N GLY A 158 -2.40 -9.36 14.85
CA GLY A 158 -3.29 -10.51 14.65
C GLY A 158 -4.00 -10.40 13.31
N GLY A 159 -4.69 -11.45 12.88
CA GLY A 159 -5.55 -11.33 11.71
C GLY A 159 -6.06 -12.66 11.18
N THR A 160 -7.07 -12.54 10.32
CA THR A 160 -7.72 -13.67 9.67
C THR A 160 -7.61 -13.48 8.16
N LYS A 161 -7.10 -14.51 7.47
CA LYS A 161 -7.09 -14.52 6.00
C LYS A 161 -8.53 -14.48 5.50
N VAL A 162 -8.81 -13.59 4.56
CA VAL A 162 -10.12 -13.54 3.90
C VAL A 162 -10.23 -14.75 2.98
N VAL A 163 -11.30 -15.54 3.17
CA VAL A 163 -11.59 -16.71 2.35
C VAL A 163 -12.79 -16.38 1.46
N CYS A 164 -12.61 -16.53 0.15
CA CYS A 164 -13.67 -16.40 -0.83
C CYS A 164 -14.11 -17.78 -1.31
N ASP A 165 -15.36 -17.90 -1.71
CA ASP A 165 -15.88 -19.08 -2.40
C ASP A 165 -15.23 -19.19 -3.79
N GLU A 166 -14.52 -20.30 -4.06
CA GLU A 166 -13.74 -20.47 -5.29
C GLU A 166 -14.62 -20.55 -6.54
N ASP A 167 -15.79 -21.18 -6.44
CA ASP A 167 -16.72 -21.29 -7.56
C ASP A 167 -17.27 -19.91 -7.93
N ARG A 168 -17.66 -19.13 -6.92
CA ARG A 168 -18.08 -17.73 -7.12
C ARG A 168 -16.97 -16.88 -7.70
N VAL A 169 -15.74 -16.99 -7.19
CA VAL A 169 -14.58 -16.24 -7.73
C VAL A 169 -14.37 -16.55 -9.20
N ARG A 170 -14.50 -17.82 -9.59
CA ARG A 170 -14.36 -18.26 -10.97
C ARG A 170 -15.49 -17.77 -11.86
N GLU A 171 -16.73 -17.82 -11.36
CA GLU A 171 -17.93 -17.45 -12.12
C GLU A 171 -18.02 -15.92 -12.30
N GLU A 172 -17.79 -15.15 -11.23
CA GLU A 172 -17.82 -13.67 -11.23
C GLU A 172 -16.50 -13.04 -11.70
N ARG A 173 -15.42 -13.83 -11.78
CA ARG A 173 -14.06 -13.38 -12.13
C ARG A 173 -13.53 -12.30 -11.18
N GLY A 174 -13.80 -12.44 -9.88
CA GLY A 174 -13.40 -11.49 -8.85
C GLY A 174 -13.35 -12.13 -7.46
N ALA A 175 -12.42 -11.70 -6.62
CA ALA A 175 -12.43 -11.96 -5.19
C ALA A 175 -13.07 -10.79 -4.47
N TYR A 176 -14.00 -11.05 -3.56
CA TYR A 176 -14.82 -10.00 -2.95
C TYR A 176 -14.64 -9.99 -1.43
N VAL A 177 -14.55 -8.80 -0.87
CA VAL A 177 -14.60 -8.59 0.58
C VAL A 177 -15.35 -7.31 0.86
N ASP A 178 -16.39 -7.43 1.69
CA ASP A 178 -17.15 -6.29 2.18
C ASP A 178 -16.71 -5.98 3.61
N VAL A 179 -16.19 -4.77 3.81
CA VAL A 179 -15.79 -4.22 5.11
C VAL A 179 -16.55 -2.93 5.45
N SER A 180 -17.61 -2.63 4.71
CA SER A 180 -18.51 -1.50 4.95
C SER A 180 -19.44 -1.75 6.14
N ALA A 181 -20.23 -0.74 6.50
CA ALA A 181 -21.30 -0.81 7.49
C ALA A 181 -22.34 -1.89 7.17
N ASP A 182 -22.51 -2.25 5.90
CA ASP A 182 -23.51 -3.23 5.45
C ASP A 182 -23.02 -4.69 5.58
N SER A 183 -21.71 -4.92 5.78
CA SER A 183 -21.09 -6.25 5.85
C SER A 183 -21.48 -7.10 7.08
N GLY A 184 -22.21 -6.53 8.05
CA GLY A 184 -22.45 -7.13 9.37
C GLY A 184 -21.23 -7.17 10.29
N ARG A 185 -20.01 -6.91 9.76
CA ARG A 185 -18.77 -6.72 10.53
C ARG A 185 -17.93 -5.60 9.90
N PRO A 186 -18.34 -4.33 10.04
CA PRO A 186 -17.60 -3.20 9.48
C PRO A 186 -16.16 -3.13 9.99
N LEU A 187 -15.24 -2.64 9.16
CA LEU A 187 -13.86 -2.41 9.56
C LEU A 187 -13.75 -1.24 10.55
N GLN A 188 -13.06 -1.48 11.65
CA GLN A 188 -12.82 -0.49 12.71
C GLN A 188 -11.58 0.35 12.39
N PHE A 189 -11.76 1.56 11.87
CA PHE A 189 -10.64 2.41 11.43
C PHE A 189 -9.72 2.80 12.60
N GLY A 190 -8.44 2.46 12.47
CA GLY A 190 -7.43 2.69 13.51
C GLY A 190 -7.24 1.48 14.45
N GLU A 191 -8.11 0.47 14.37
CA GLU A 191 -7.97 -0.80 15.09
C GLU A 191 -7.71 -1.97 14.13
N GLU A 192 -8.23 -1.87 12.92
CA GLU A 192 -8.09 -2.86 11.86
C GLU A 192 -7.52 -2.27 10.57
N THR A 193 -6.78 -3.08 9.83
CA THR A 193 -6.32 -2.79 8.46
C THR A 193 -6.59 -4.01 7.59
N LEU A 194 -7.21 -3.79 6.43
CA LEU A 194 -7.32 -4.81 5.39
C LEU A 194 -6.09 -4.75 4.47
N PHE A 195 -5.27 -5.79 4.52
CA PHE A 195 -4.15 -5.95 3.61
C PHE A 195 -4.57 -6.74 2.39
N VAL A 196 -4.21 -6.26 1.19
CA VAL A 196 -4.53 -6.92 -0.08
C VAL A 196 -3.27 -7.07 -0.92
N ASN A 197 -2.83 -8.31 -1.11
CA ASN A 197 -1.85 -8.65 -2.12
C ASN A 197 -2.57 -8.92 -3.45
N ALA A 198 -2.55 -7.94 -4.34
CA ALA A 198 -3.21 -7.93 -5.63
C ALA A 198 -2.31 -8.43 -6.78
N SER A 199 -1.36 -9.33 -6.50
CA SER A 199 -0.51 -9.92 -7.53
C SER A 199 -1.36 -10.67 -8.57
N VAL A 200 -1.34 -10.21 -9.82
CA VAL A 200 -2.14 -10.77 -10.93
C VAL A 200 -1.57 -12.11 -11.42
N LEU A 201 -0.25 -12.25 -11.35
CA LEU A 201 0.46 -13.43 -11.82
C LEU A 201 0.65 -14.45 -10.69
N ASP A 202 0.73 -15.72 -11.06
CA ASP A 202 1.21 -16.80 -10.19
C ASP A 202 2.75 -16.98 -10.28
N GLU A 203 3.31 -17.93 -9.52
CA GLU A 203 4.74 -18.25 -9.51
C GLU A 203 5.28 -18.75 -10.86
N ARG A 204 4.38 -19.12 -11.78
CA ARG A 204 4.69 -19.53 -13.16
C ARG A 204 4.46 -18.41 -14.17
N TYR A 205 4.26 -17.17 -13.70
CA TYR A 205 4.01 -15.97 -14.50
C TYR A 205 2.75 -16.07 -15.38
N ARG A 206 1.74 -16.81 -14.93
CA ARG A 206 0.43 -16.89 -15.59
C ARG A 206 -0.53 -15.90 -14.93
N ALA A 207 -1.24 -15.11 -15.72
CA ALA A 207 -2.25 -14.17 -15.24
C ALA A 207 -3.55 -14.91 -14.84
N VAL A 208 -3.55 -15.50 -13.65
CA VAL A 208 -4.63 -16.38 -13.18
C VAL A 208 -5.33 -15.86 -11.92
N ASN A 209 -4.72 -14.94 -11.19
CA ASN A 209 -5.30 -14.42 -9.96
C ASN A 209 -6.41 -13.42 -10.28
N ALA A 210 -7.56 -13.60 -9.63
CA ALA A 210 -8.70 -12.72 -9.80
C ALA A 210 -8.40 -11.32 -9.21
N PRO A 211 -8.99 -10.24 -9.76
CA PRO A 211 -8.95 -8.94 -9.10
C PRO A 211 -9.68 -8.99 -7.76
N TRP A 212 -9.20 -8.24 -6.78
CA TRP A 212 -9.91 -7.99 -5.54
C TRP A 212 -10.85 -6.80 -5.67
N VAL A 213 -12.09 -6.99 -5.23
CA VAL A 213 -13.12 -5.97 -5.09
C VAL A 213 -13.38 -5.79 -3.60
N VAL A 214 -13.24 -4.56 -3.12
CA VAL A 214 -13.35 -4.21 -1.70
C VAL A 214 -14.44 -3.16 -1.54
N ASP A 215 -15.49 -3.49 -0.79
CA ASP A 215 -16.50 -2.53 -0.37
C ASP A 215 -16.08 -1.89 0.95
N LEU A 216 -16.00 -0.56 0.99
CA LEU A 216 -15.41 0.20 2.09
C LEU A 216 -16.11 1.55 2.29
N ASP A 217 -16.37 1.90 3.55
CA ASP A 217 -16.87 3.23 3.91
C ASP A 217 -15.75 4.26 4.02
N LEU A 218 -16.05 5.46 3.51
CA LEU A 218 -15.18 6.63 3.54
C LEU A 218 -15.91 7.80 4.22
N PRO A 219 -15.17 8.67 4.96
CA PRO A 219 -15.76 9.84 5.60
C PRO A 219 -16.24 10.85 4.56
N VAL A 220 -17.31 11.60 4.86
CA VAL A 220 -17.76 12.73 4.03
C VAL A 220 -16.75 13.88 4.12
N ALA A 221 -16.50 14.57 3.00
CA ALA A 221 -15.71 15.79 2.99
C ALA A 221 -16.42 16.88 3.79
N SER A 222 -15.72 17.41 4.80
CA SER A 222 -16.12 18.58 5.60
C SER A 222 -16.00 19.88 4.81
#